data_AF-A0A8S9X9Y4-F1
#
_entry.id   AF-A0A8S9X9Y4-F1
#
_cell.length_a   1.000
_cell.length_b   1.000
_cell.length_c   1.000
_cell.angle_alpha   90.00
_cell.angle_beta   90.00
_cell.angle_gamma   90.00
#
_symmetry.space_group_name_H-M   'P 1'
#
loop_
_entity.id
_entity.type
_entity.pdbx_description
1 polymer ?
#
loop_
_entity_poly.entity_id
_entity_poly.type
_entity_poly.pdbx_seq_one_letter_code
_entity_poly.pdbx_strand_id
1 'polypeptide(L)'
;MEWHKRTFSLPIGCHPEYAPVFQQLYDDYFWPLDDSQVLKPIFYQPYLRVHVVATVIYFYLIESFVGFSYLYTSFLLLDDFNQAIFPANMFLVFMVTVGILFQGAKLLWNKNETTFDLLFSLVHGRENHCTYTGTPYDEFLKSRRHTFLQYGPTLFTYTNITVMSMYVWLPPLVDCIMGVTHHPNDPHNGIATTLGLPMWTPLDADHSWTSYFIVIYMQITFFRIVTVSWAFGIFYTSIFQLTLLDEMRLLRKSLQEIDTRATQLFTLKYQRQPVNRKTKEYDDCYYECLKENIIHHQFIRKIYGEYQKRVGWTIAIPIYLSSVVLALSSSYIMLDNRNALKRSMDVLRIIGDSLLTFLTCHAGEMIAYENDELRNELYNTEWYDRSKKVKQAISICLHITYMPMRLYGGYMVFNHELLSTVSSVWHLAVK
;
A
#
# COMPACT_ATOMS: atom_id res chain seq x y z
N MET A 1 24.77 29.83 -12.19
CA MET A 1 25.19 29.33 -10.86
C MET A 1 25.00 27.81 -10.87
N GLU A 2 26.10 27.07 -11.03
CA GLU A 2 26.11 25.60 -11.19
C GLU A 2 25.64 24.88 -9.92
N TRP A 3 24.36 24.48 -9.86
CA TRP A 3 23.83 23.60 -8.80
C TRP A 3 23.79 22.11 -9.20
N HIS A 4 23.99 21.78 -10.48
CA HIS A 4 23.88 20.42 -11.00
C HIS A 4 25.06 19.48 -10.66
N LYS A 5 26.12 19.98 -10.02
CA LYS A 5 27.35 19.21 -9.73
C LYS A 5 27.52 18.76 -8.28
N ARG A 6 26.53 18.96 -7.39
CA ARG A 6 26.61 18.42 -6.03
C ARG A 6 26.14 16.97 -6.02
N THR A 7 27.10 16.07 -5.93
CA THR A 7 26.95 14.65 -5.63
C THR A 7 26.01 14.44 -4.44
N PHE A 8 25.00 13.58 -4.59
CA PHE A 8 24.21 13.04 -3.49
C PHE A 8 25.18 12.43 -2.45
N SER A 9 25.39 13.08 -1.31
CA SER A 9 26.04 12.41 -0.18
C SER A 9 24.98 11.59 0.52
N LEU A 10 25.10 10.27 0.39
CA LEU A 10 24.23 9.32 1.06
C LEU A 10 24.21 9.57 2.58
N PRO A 11 23.10 9.24 3.28
CA PRO A 11 23.10 9.21 4.74
C PRO A 11 24.25 8.34 5.26
N ILE A 12 24.81 8.75 6.41
CA ILE A 12 25.97 8.11 7.03
C ILE A 12 25.66 6.62 7.25
N GLY A 13 26.30 5.74 6.45
CA GLY A 13 26.13 4.28 6.52
C GLY A 13 25.92 3.57 5.17
N CYS A 14 25.56 4.27 4.09
CA CYS A 14 25.42 3.62 2.78
C CYS A 14 26.75 3.54 2.01
N HIS A 15 26.98 2.44 1.30
CA HIS A 15 28.16 2.27 0.45
C HIS A 15 28.16 3.28 -0.72
N PRO A 16 29.32 3.89 -1.05
CA PRO A 16 29.44 4.94 -2.07
C PRO A 16 29.00 4.51 -3.48
N GLU A 17 28.97 3.20 -3.75
CA GLU A 17 28.60 2.62 -5.04
C GLU A 17 27.11 2.78 -5.38
N TYR A 18 26.25 3.02 -4.38
CA TYR A 18 24.80 3.17 -4.58
C TYR A 18 24.35 4.61 -4.88
N ALA A 19 25.26 5.60 -4.77
CA ALA A 19 24.95 7.02 -4.99
C ALA A 19 24.45 7.35 -6.42
N PRO A 20 25.09 6.88 -7.52
CA PRO A 20 24.59 7.18 -8.87
C PRO A 20 23.24 6.52 -9.14
N VAL A 21 22.96 5.39 -8.49
CA VAL A 21 21.74 4.61 -8.71
C VAL A 21 20.56 5.17 -7.93
N PHE A 22 20.78 5.64 -6.69
CA PHE A 22 19.76 6.37 -5.93
C PHE A 22 19.36 7.67 -6.65
N GLN A 23 20.33 8.31 -7.31
CA GLN A 23 20.09 9.50 -8.11
C GLN A 23 19.25 9.19 -9.35
N GLN A 24 19.53 8.07 -10.04
CA GLN A 24 18.72 7.60 -11.16
C GLN A 24 17.29 7.22 -10.73
N LEU A 25 17.11 6.59 -9.57
CA LEU A 25 15.80 6.26 -9.00
C LEU A 25 15.01 7.50 -8.58
N TYR A 26 15.71 8.48 -8.00
CA TYR A 26 15.12 9.77 -7.70
C TYR A 26 14.71 10.47 -9.00
N ASP A 27 15.56 10.49 -10.02
CA ASP A 27 15.28 11.12 -11.32
C ASP A 27 14.16 10.39 -12.11
N ASP A 28 14.04 9.07 -11.99
CA ASP A 28 13.07 8.26 -12.73
C ASP A 28 11.70 8.17 -12.04
N TYR A 29 11.65 8.16 -10.71
CA TYR A 29 10.40 7.87 -9.96
C TYR A 29 9.95 9.00 -9.03
N PHE A 30 10.87 9.82 -8.51
CA PHE A 30 10.55 10.87 -7.54
C PHE A 30 10.66 12.28 -8.11
N TRP A 31 11.44 12.53 -9.15
CA TRP A 31 11.59 13.82 -9.80
C TRP A 31 10.27 14.38 -10.36
N PRO A 32 9.37 13.57 -10.95
CA PRO A 32 8.04 14.04 -11.33
C PRO A 32 7.16 14.45 -10.13
N LEU A 33 7.45 13.93 -8.92
CA LEU A 33 6.81 14.31 -7.65
C LEU A 33 7.54 15.47 -6.95
N ASP A 34 8.84 15.65 -7.21
CA ASP A 34 9.72 16.67 -6.64
C ASP A 34 9.97 17.85 -7.59
N ASP A 35 9.13 18.04 -8.62
CA ASP A 35 9.05 19.26 -9.44
C ASP A 35 8.79 20.52 -8.58
N SER A 36 8.41 20.31 -7.31
CA SER A 36 8.26 21.34 -6.28
C SER A 36 9.55 21.66 -5.48
N GLN A 37 10.66 20.95 -5.70
CA GLN A 37 11.93 21.06 -4.93
C GLN A 37 11.75 20.91 -3.41
N VAL A 38 10.77 20.13 -2.94
CA VAL A 38 10.42 20.06 -1.52
C VAL A 38 11.25 19.00 -0.78
N LEU A 39 11.51 17.84 -1.39
CA LEU A 39 12.10 16.69 -0.68
C LEU A 39 13.63 16.82 -0.50
N LYS A 40 14.36 17.27 -1.54
CA LYS A 40 15.83 17.44 -1.47
C LYS A 40 16.33 18.37 -0.34
N PRO A 41 15.77 19.56 -0.12
CA PRO A 41 16.27 20.45 0.94
C PRO A 41 15.92 19.93 2.34
N ILE A 42 14.79 19.23 2.52
CA ILE A 42 14.32 18.68 3.82
C ILE A 42 15.39 17.78 4.46
N PHE A 43 16.08 16.97 3.66
CA PHE A 43 17.10 16.06 4.17
C PHE A 43 18.47 16.69 4.37
N TYR A 44 18.79 17.82 3.72
CA TYR A 44 20.16 18.35 3.69
C TYR A 44 20.43 19.58 4.58
N GLN A 45 19.41 20.41 4.83
CA GLN A 45 19.61 21.63 5.63
C GLN A 45 19.25 21.41 7.11
N PRO A 46 20.17 21.65 8.06
CA PRO A 46 19.91 21.42 9.48
C PRO A 46 18.77 22.28 10.03
N TYR A 47 18.58 23.49 9.51
CA TYR A 47 17.45 24.37 9.87
C TYR A 47 16.11 23.79 9.38
N LEU A 48 16.07 23.23 8.17
CA LEU A 48 14.86 22.65 7.61
C LEU A 48 14.47 21.32 8.29
N ARG A 49 15.45 20.55 8.79
CA ARG A 49 15.20 19.37 9.63
C ARG A 49 14.46 19.73 10.93
N VAL A 50 14.84 20.83 11.59
CA VAL A 50 14.15 21.28 12.82
C VAL A 50 12.71 21.67 12.52
N HIS A 51 12.45 22.39 11.42
CA HIS A 51 11.10 22.75 10.99
C HIS A 51 10.24 21.54 10.62
N VAL A 52 10.82 20.55 9.95
CA VAL A 52 10.13 19.31 9.59
C VAL A 52 9.79 18.50 10.84
N VAL A 53 10.72 18.35 11.77
CA VAL A 53 10.48 17.68 13.06
C VAL A 53 9.40 18.42 13.86
N ALA A 54 9.48 19.75 13.96
CA ALA A 54 8.47 20.57 14.64
C ALA A 54 7.09 20.43 13.99
N THR A 55 7.03 20.39 12.65
CA THR A 55 5.79 20.21 11.89
C THR A 55 5.18 18.83 12.11
N VAL A 56 6.00 17.76 12.14
CA VAL A 56 5.54 16.40 12.45
C VAL A 56 5.01 16.30 13.87
N ILE A 57 5.73 16.88 14.85
CA ILE A 57 5.27 16.93 16.25
C ILE A 57 3.94 17.68 16.35
N TYR A 58 3.83 18.83 15.69
CA TYR A 58 2.60 19.62 15.65
C TYR A 58 1.40 18.81 15.10
N PHE A 59 1.59 18.12 13.97
CA PHE A 59 0.53 17.28 13.40
C PHE A 59 0.15 16.13 14.32
N TYR A 60 1.13 15.45 14.93
CA TYR A 60 0.87 14.37 15.88
C TYR A 60 0.12 14.84 17.13
N LEU A 61 0.42 16.05 17.63
CA LEU A 61 -0.28 16.64 18.76
C LEU A 61 -1.74 16.96 18.43
N ILE A 62 -2.01 17.54 17.25
CA ILE A 62 -3.38 17.77 16.78
C ILE A 62 -4.12 16.45 16.63
N GLU A 63 -3.49 15.46 16.00
CA GLU A 63 -4.10 14.15 15.75
C GLU A 63 -4.45 13.45 17.06
N SER A 64 -3.52 13.45 18.02
CA SER A 64 -3.73 12.87 19.34
C SER A 64 -4.84 13.59 20.10
N PHE A 65 -4.84 14.93 20.09
CA PHE A 65 -5.87 15.72 20.75
C PHE A 65 -7.26 15.40 20.20
N VAL A 66 -7.44 15.46 18.88
CA VAL A 66 -8.73 15.16 18.23
C VAL A 66 -9.15 13.71 18.46
N GLY A 67 -8.21 12.75 18.37
CA GLY A 67 -8.46 11.34 18.65
C GLY A 67 -8.95 11.10 20.08
N PHE A 68 -8.27 11.65 21.09
CA PHE A 68 -8.69 11.55 22.49
C PHE A 68 -10.00 12.30 22.78
N SER A 69 -10.25 13.42 22.10
CA SER A 69 -11.54 14.09 22.17
C SER A 69 -12.68 13.19 21.69
N TYR A 70 -12.51 12.43 20.60
CA TYR A 70 -13.52 11.47 20.15
C TYR A 70 -13.69 10.30 21.13
N LEU A 71 -12.62 9.81 21.74
CA LEU A 71 -12.70 8.80 22.80
C LEU A 71 -13.51 9.31 23.99
N TYR A 72 -13.23 10.53 24.44
CA TYR A 72 -13.93 11.14 25.56
C TYR A 72 -15.40 11.44 25.20
N THR A 73 -15.67 11.88 23.97
CA THR A 73 -17.04 12.04 23.46
C THR A 73 -17.80 10.72 23.47
N SER A 74 -17.16 9.62 23.06
CA SER A 74 -17.75 8.28 23.13
C SER A 74 -18.07 7.89 24.57
N PHE A 75 -17.16 8.17 25.50
CA PHE A 75 -17.36 7.92 26.94
C PHE A 75 -18.56 8.71 27.50
N LEU A 76 -18.68 9.99 27.15
CA LEU A 76 -19.79 10.85 27.59
C LEU A 76 -21.15 10.43 27.02
N LEU A 77 -21.16 9.75 25.88
CA LEU A 77 -22.36 9.27 25.20
C LEU A 77 -22.65 7.80 25.46
N LEU A 78 -21.93 7.13 26.38
CA LEU A 78 -22.11 5.70 26.65
C LEU A 78 -23.55 5.32 27.04
N ASP A 79 -24.29 6.26 27.62
CA ASP A 79 -25.70 6.08 27.99
C ASP A 79 -26.63 5.91 26.77
N ASP A 80 -26.26 6.47 25.61
CA ASP A 80 -26.94 6.26 24.33
C ASP A 80 -25.98 5.62 23.32
N PHE A 81 -26.05 4.29 23.23
CA PHE A 81 -25.23 3.50 22.33
C PHE A 81 -25.26 4.01 20.88
N ASN A 82 -26.41 4.49 20.39
CA ASN A 82 -26.54 4.96 19.00
C ASN A 82 -25.68 6.20 18.74
N GLN A 83 -25.57 7.08 19.73
CA GLN A 83 -24.76 8.30 19.64
C GLN A 83 -23.27 8.04 19.90
N ALA A 84 -22.95 7.04 20.74
CA ALA A 84 -21.56 6.68 21.05
C ALA A 84 -20.81 5.96 19.91
N ILE A 85 -21.52 5.31 18.96
CA ILE A 85 -20.92 4.55 17.86
C ILE A 85 -20.03 5.42 16.98
N PHE A 86 -20.48 6.62 16.60
CA PHE A 86 -19.75 7.48 15.67
C PHE A 86 -18.41 7.98 16.25
N PRO A 87 -18.37 8.56 17.47
CA PRO A 87 -17.09 8.94 18.09
C PRO A 87 -16.17 7.74 18.35
N ALA A 88 -16.72 6.57 18.72
CA ALA A 88 -15.93 5.35 18.87
C ALA A 88 -15.24 4.94 17.55
N ASN A 89 -15.98 5.02 16.44
CA ASN A 89 -15.46 4.75 15.11
C ASN A 89 -14.35 5.74 14.72
N MET A 90 -14.51 7.04 15.00
CA MET A 90 -13.46 8.04 14.75
C MET A 90 -12.20 7.80 15.57
N PHE A 91 -12.33 7.33 16.81
CA PHE A 91 -11.18 6.91 17.61
C PHE A 91 -10.47 5.67 17.04
N LEU A 92 -11.21 4.70 16.50
CA LEU A 92 -10.60 3.55 15.81
C LEU A 92 -9.82 3.97 14.56
N VAL A 93 -10.35 4.93 13.77
CA VAL A 93 -9.63 5.51 12.63
C VAL A 93 -8.33 6.19 13.07
N PHE A 94 -8.34 6.90 14.19
CA PHE A 94 -7.13 7.44 14.81
C PHE A 94 -6.13 6.34 15.16
N MET A 95 -6.57 5.27 15.83
CA MET A 95 -5.70 4.14 16.20
C MET A 95 -5.06 3.47 14.98
N VAL A 96 -5.80 3.31 13.87
CA VAL A 96 -5.25 2.81 12.60
C VAL A 96 -4.17 3.75 12.07
N THR A 97 -4.43 5.05 12.09
CA THR A 97 -3.52 6.08 11.56
C THR A 97 -2.21 6.13 12.34
N VAL A 98 -2.28 6.16 13.67
CA VAL A 98 -1.11 6.05 14.54
C VAL A 98 -0.35 4.75 14.29
N GLY A 99 -1.06 3.64 14.07
CA GLY A 99 -0.48 2.36 13.68
C GLY A 99 0.34 2.47 12.39
N ILE A 100 -0.23 3.06 11.33
CA ILE A 100 0.46 3.25 10.04
C ILE A 100 1.68 4.18 10.19
N LEU A 101 1.53 5.29 10.92
CA LEU A 101 2.61 6.25 11.16
C LEU A 101 3.76 5.63 11.96
N PHE A 102 3.45 4.87 13.01
CA PHE A 102 4.44 4.14 13.80
C PHE A 102 5.22 3.16 12.93
N GLN A 103 4.54 2.45 12.02
CA GLN A 103 5.21 1.55 11.08
C GLN A 103 6.08 2.30 10.08
N GLY A 104 5.61 3.42 9.54
CA GLY A 104 6.42 4.31 8.70
C GLY A 104 7.70 4.78 9.42
N ALA A 105 7.56 5.22 10.67
CA ALA A 105 8.70 5.62 11.51
C ALA A 105 9.66 4.46 11.79
N LYS A 106 9.14 3.27 12.10
CA LYS A 106 9.95 2.05 12.29
C LYS A 106 10.73 1.68 11.03
N LEU A 107 10.11 1.79 9.86
CA LEU A 107 10.75 1.55 8.56
C LEU A 107 11.86 2.57 8.27
N LEU A 108 11.66 3.83 8.64
CA LEU A 108 12.66 4.90 8.51
C LEU A 108 13.83 4.76 9.49
N TRP A 109 13.59 4.28 10.70
CA TRP A 109 14.60 4.20 11.76
C TRP A 109 15.57 3.02 11.58
N ASN A 110 15.16 1.96 10.89
CA ASN A 110 15.96 0.75 10.75
C ASN A 110 17.10 0.95 9.72
N LYS A 111 18.29 1.32 10.23
CA LYS A 111 19.44 1.81 9.44
C LYS A 111 20.06 0.83 8.43
N ASN A 112 19.82 -0.48 8.55
CA ASN A 112 20.65 -1.46 7.83
C ASN A 112 20.09 -1.91 6.47
N GLU A 113 18.78 -1.86 6.24
CA GLU A 113 18.15 -2.18 4.96
C GLU A 113 16.74 -1.59 4.94
N THR A 114 16.47 -0.66 4.04
CA THR A 114 15.11 -0.15 3.82
C THR A 114 14.35 -1.09 2.89
N THR A 115 13.01 -1.10 2.95
CA THR A 115 12.21 -1.86 1.96
C THR A 115 12.38 -1.30 0.54
N PHE A 116 12.83 -0.05 0.40
CA PHE A 116 13.25 0.48 -0.90
C PHE A 116 14.47 -0.25 -1.43
N ASP A 117 15.43 -0.61 -0.58
CA ASP A 117 16.57 -1.45 -0.97
C ASP A 117 16.09 -2.85 -1.39
N LEU A 118 15.07 -3.42 -0.71
CA LEU A 118 14.43 -4.67 -1.14
C LEU A 118 13.77 -4.54 -2.51
N LEU A 119 12.97 -3.48 -2.75
CA LEU A 119 12.33 -3.23 -4.04
C LEU A 119 13.37 -3.00 -5.15
N PHE A 120 14.40 -2.22 -4.85
CA PHE A 120 15.50 -1.96 -5.77
C PHE A 120 16.23 -3.26 -6.12
N SER A 121 16.56 -4.05 -5.11
CA SER A 121 17.18 -5.36 -5.30
C SER A 121 16.27 -6.26 -6.13
N LEU A 122 14.95 -6.26 -5.93
CA LEU A 122 14.01 -7.06 -6.70
C LEU A 122 14.10 -6.78 -8.21
N VAL A 123 14.18 -5.50 -8.57
CA VAL A 123 14.22 -5.06 -9.98
C VAL A 123 15.61 -5.21 -10.60
N HIS A 124 16.66 -4.75 -9.91
CA HIS A 124 18.01 -4.70 -10.48
C HIS A 124 18.84 -5.96 -10.21
N GLY A 125 18.50 -6.73 -9.17
CA GLY A 125 19.21 -7.94 -8.79
C GLY A 125 19.16 -9.04 -9.85
N ARG A 126 18.21 -8.98 -10.78
CA ARG A 126 18.12 -9.92 -11.92
C ARG A 126 18.93 -9.51 -13.15
N GLU A 127 19.31 -8.24 -13.29
CA GLU A 127 19.95 -7.72 -14.52
C GLU A 127 21.29 -8.42 -14.79
N ASN A 128 21.99 -8.85 -13.74
CA ASN A 128 23.24 -9.58 -13.83
C ASN A 128 23.10 -11.08 -14.16
N HIS A 129 21.88 -11.62 -14.09
CA HIS A 129 21.65 -13.08 -14.11
C HIS A 129 20.63 -13.55 -15.15
N CYS A 130 19.76 -12.68 -15.67
CA CYS A 130 18.64 -13.08 -16.53
C CYS A 130 18.70 -12.42 -17.91
N THR A 131 18.80 -13.25 -18.96
CA THR A 131 18.93 -12.79 -20.36
C THR A 131 17.65 -12.24 -20.99
N TYR A 132 16.50 -12.39 -20.34
CA TYR A 132 15.19 -11.88 -20.77
C TYR A 132 14.86 -10.48 -20.21
N THR A 133 15.85 -9.82 -19.62
CA THR A 133 15.75 -8.41 -19.21
C THR A 133 15.76 -7.50 -20.43
N GLY A 134 14.85 -6.52 -20.49
CA GLY A 134 14.71 -5.61 -21.64
C GLY A 134 13.99 -6.22 -22.86
N THR A 135 13.32 -7.36 -22.69
CA THR A 135 12.37 -7.85 -23.71
C THR A 135 11.20 -6.88 -23.85
N PRO A 136 10.49 -6.85 -25.01
CA PRO A 136 9.31 -6.01 -25.19
C PRO A 136 8.24 -6.21 -24.11
N TYR A 137 8.16 -7.43 -23.55
CA TYR A 137 7.27 -7.73 -22.44
C TYR A 137 7.73 -7.09 -21.12
N ASP A 138 9.03 -7.11 -20.82
CA ASP A 138 9.61 -6.42 -19.66
C ASP A 138 9.39 -4.90 -19.74
N GLU A 139 9.60 -4.31 -20.93
CA GLU A 139 9.32 -2.89 -21.18
C GLU A 139 7.83 -2.55 -21.03
N PHE A 140 6.94 -3.41 -21.51
CA PHE A 140 5.50 -3.27 -21.31
C PHE A 140 5.14 -3.27 -19.81
N LEU A 141 5.71 -4.19 -19.02
CA LEU A 141 5.48 -4.25 -17.57
C LEU A 141 5.99 -2.99 -16.86
N LYS A 142 7.21 -2.52 -17.21
CA LYS A 142 7.78 -1.27 -16.69
C LYS A 142 6.90 -0.06 -17.02
N SER A 143 6.44 0.05 -18.26
CA SER A 143 5.56 1.14 -18.72
C SER A 143 4.22 1.14 -17.98
N ARG A 144 3.55 -0.01 -17.89
CA ARG A 144 2.29 -0.17 -17.12
C ARG A 144 2.46 0.25 -15.67
N ARG A 145 3.54 -0.19 -15.02
CA ARG A 145 3.85 0.17 -13.64
C ARG A 145 4.09 1.68 -13.51
N HIS A 146 4.90 2.27 -14.39
CA HIS A 146 5.14 3.72 -14.39
C HIS A 146 3.84 4.53 -14.50
N THR A 147 2.94 4.17 -15.42
CA THR A 147 1.63 4.84 -15.56
C THR A 147 0.80 4.72 -14.27
N PHE A 148 0.74 3.53 -13.67
CA PHE A 148 0.01 3.34 -12.41
C PHE A 148 0.60 4.17 -11.26
N LEU A 149 1.93 4.23 -11.16
CA LEU A 149 2.63 4.97 -10.12
C LEU A 149 2.49 6.49 -10.26
N GLN A 150 2.45 7.00 -11.49
CA GLN A 150 2.35 8.43 -11.74
C GLN A 150 0.94 8.98 -11.45
N TYR A 151 -0.10 8.26 -11.88
CA TYR A 151 -1.48 8.77 -11.81
C TYR A 151 -2.28 8.21 -10.64
N GLY A 152 -2.03 6.97 -10.23
CA GLY A 152 -2.81 6.25 -9.21
C GLY A 152 -2.84 6.95 -7.84
N PRO A 153 -1.70 7.12 -7.15
CA PRO A 153 -1.66 7.78 -5.84
C PRO A 153 -2.10 9.24 -5.88
N THR A 154 -1.76 9.97 -6.95
CA THR A 154 -2.13 11.38 -7.11
C THR A 154 -3.66 11.52 -7.21
N LEU A 155 -4.30 10.73 -8.07
CA LEU A 155 -5.75 10.72 -8.19
C LEU A 155 -6.42 10.28 -6.88
N PHE A 156 -5.91 9.22 -6.24
CA PHE A 156 -6.46 8.70 -4.98
C PHE A 156 -6.35 9.72 -3.84
N THR A 157 -5.20 10.38 -3.69
CA THR A 157 -4.99 11.38 -2.62
C THR A 157 -5.87 12.60 -2.81
N TYR A 158 -5.92 13.18 -4.02
CA TYR A 158 -6.76 14.35 -4.27
C TYR A 158 -8.25 14.06 -4.11
N THR A 159 -8.72 12.92 -4.61
CA THR A 159 -10.14 12.51 -4.46
C THR A 159 -10.50 12.30 -2.99
N ASN A 160 -9.69 11.59 -2.22
CA ASN A 160 -9.98 11.35 -0.80
C ASN A 160 -9.87 12.62 0.04
N ILE A 161 -8.87 13.48 -0.17
CA ILE A 161 -8.75 14.75 0.56
C ILE A 161 -9.99 15.62 0.31
N THR A 162 -10.49 15.64 -0.92
CA THR A 162 -11.69 16.40 -1.30
C THR A 162 -12.93 15.83 -0.60
N VAL A 163 -13.15 14.51 -0.66
CA VAL A 163 -14.29 13.84 -0.02
C VAL A 163 -14.27 14.03 1.50
N MET A 164 -13.12 13.89 2.16
CA MET A 164 -13.01 14.05 3.61
C MET A 164 -13.12 15.52 4.05
N SER A 165 -12.64 16.47 3.23
CA SER A 165 -12.85 17.90 3.51
C SER A 165 -14.33 18.27 3.39
N MET A 166 -15.03 17.70 2.39
CA MET A 166 -16.48 17.84 2.26
C MET A 166 -17.22 17.22 3.46
N TYR A 167 -16.70 16.15 4.04
CA TYR A 167 -17.28 15.48 5.21
C TYR A 167 -17.36 16.37 6.47
N VAL A 168 -16.44 17.32 6.63
CA VAL A 168 -16.44 18.26 7.76
C VAL A 168 -17.35 19.48 7.51
N TRP A 169 -17.36 20.01 6.27
CA TRP A 169 -18.05 21.27 5.96
C TRP A 169 -19.49 21.13 5.46
N LEU A 170 -19.84 20.02 4.81
CA LEU A 170 -21.18 19.84 4.26
C LEU A 170 -22.25 19.61 5.34
N PRO A 171 -22.06 18.79 6.39
CA PRO A 171 -23.11 18.57 7.39
C PRO A 171 -23.65 19.85 8.06
N PRO A 172 -22.82 20.81 8.51
CA PRO A 172 -23.33 22.04 9.14
C PRO A 172 -23.95 22.99 8.11
N LEU A 173 -23.47 22.99 6.86
CA LEU A 173 -24.08 23.76 5.77
C LEU A 173 -25.47 23.23 5.41
N VAL A 174 -25.64 21.91 5.40
CA VAL A 174 -26.94 21.26 5.18
C VAL A 174 -27.90 21.57 6.32
N ASP A 175 -27.45 21.51 7.57
CA ASP A 175 -28.29 21.84 8.73
C ASP A 175 -28.73 23.32 8.70
N CYS A 176 -27.84 24.22 8.29
CA CYS A 176 -28.14 25.63 8.07
C CYS A 176 -29.21 25.84 6.99
N ILE A 177 -29.08 25.19 5.82
CA ILE A 177 -30.07 25.27 4.73
C ILE A 177 -31.43 24.69 5.15
N MET A 178 -31.41 23.60 5.92
CA MET A 178 -32.62 22.91 6.39
C MET A 178 -33.27 23.59 7.59
N GLY A 179 -32.66 24.64 8.15
CA GLY A 179 -33.17 25.35 9.32
C GLY A 179 -33.15 24.51 10.61
N VAL A 180 -32.28 23.48 10.68
CA VAL A 180 -32.13 22.66 11.88
C VAL A 180 -31.38 23.48 12.92
N THR A 181 -32.11 23.97 13.93
CA THR A 181 -31.53 24.69 15.06
C THR A 181 -31.07 23.68 16.10
N HIS A 182 -29.76 23.42 16.15
CA HIS A 182 -29.15 22.75 17.30
C HIS A 182 -29.22 23.71 18.48
N HIS A 183 -29.92 23.33 19.56
CA HIS A 183 -30.01 24.18 20.74
C HIS A 183 -28.71 24.05 21.54
N PRO A 184 -27.97 25.15 21.79
CA PRO A 184 -26.70 25.12 22.52
C PRO A 184 -26.83 24.73 24.02
N ASN A 185 -28.05 24.43 24.48
CA ASN A 185 -28.38 24.12 25.87
C ASN A 185 -28.88 22.68 26.06
N ASP A 186 -28.78 21.81 25.05
CA ASP A 186 -29.09 20.40 25.27
C ASP A 186 -28.01 19.80 26.20
N PRO A 187 -28.37 19.08 27.28
CA PRO A 187 -27.48 18.71 28.36
C PRO A 187 -26.57 17.52 27.99
N HIS A 188 -26.00 17.53 26.79
CA HIS A 188 -25.04 16.52 26.33
C HIS A 188 -23.63 16.81 26.87
N ASN A 189 -23.50 16.96 28.20
CA ASN A 189 -22.23 16.88 28.94
C ASN A 189 -21.02 17.69 28.37
N GLY A 190 -21.26 18.82 27.70
CA GLY A 190 -20.21 19.67 27.11
C GLY A 190 -19.70 19.22 25.74
N ILE A 191 -20.50 18.47 24.97
CA ILE A 191 -20.22 18.12 23.58
C ILE A 191 -20.69 19.26 22.68
N ALA A 192 -19.80 19.75 21.81
CA ALA A 192 -20.14 20.82 20.89
C ALA A 192 -20.97 20.26 19.71
N THR A 193 -22.27 20.54 19.71
CA THR A 193 -23.23 20.00 18.72
C THR A 193 -23.33 20.85 17.45
N THR A 194 -22.86 22.10 17.48
CA THR A 194 -22.87 23.00 16.30
C THR A 194 -21.81 22.64 15.26
N LEU A 195 -20.84 21.80 15.63
CA LEU A 195 -19.78 21.33 14.75
C LEU A 195 -20.32 20.39 13.68
N GLY A 196 -19.70 20.40 12.49
CA GLY A 196 -20.04 19.45 11.44
C GLY A 196 -19.89 17.99 11.85
N LEU A 197 -18.96 17.74 12.78
CA LEU A 197 -18.81 16.47 13.49
C LEU A 197 -18.82 16.75 14.99
N PRO A 198 -19.86 16.32 15.72
CA PRO A 198 -19.96 16.55 17.16
C PRO A 198 -18.78 15.91 17.89
N MET A 199 -18.10 16.71 18.71
CA MET A 199 -17.05 16.23 19.60
C MET A 199 -16.93 17.11 20.84
N TRP A 200 -16.46 16.51 21.92
CA TRP A 200 -16.05 17.24 23.10
C TRP A 200 -14.80 18.07 22.82
N THR A 201 -14.81 19.29 23.33
CA THR A 201 -13.67 20.20 23.25
C THR A 201 -13.65 21.06 24.52
N PRO A 202 -12.46 21.36 25.08
CA PRO A 202 -12.32 22.31 26.18
C PRO A 202 -12.59 23.76 25.74
N LEU A 203 -12.64 24.01 24.43
CA LEU A 203 -13.00 25.31 23.84
C LEU A 203 -14.51 25.38 23.66
N ASP A 204 -15.12 26.48 24.10
CA ASP A 204 -16.55 26.77 23.93
C ASP A 204 -16.88 27.10 22.46
N ALA A 205 -17.02 26.05 21.65
CA ALA A 205 -17.23 26.15 20.21
C ALA A 205 -18.69 26.48 19.83
N ASP A 206 -19.65 26.28 20.73
CA ASP A 206 -21.06 26.56 20.47
C ASP A 206 -21.40 28.05 20.65
N HIS A 207 -20.71 28.75 21.55
CA HIS A 207 -20.97 30.16 21.82
C HIS A 207 -19.95 31.13 21.21
N SER A 208 -18.73 30.68 20.90
CA SER A 208 -17.66 31.54 20.38
C SER A 208 -17.23 31.18 18.96
N TRP A 209 -17.31 32.16 18.05
CA TRP A 209 -16.85 32.02 16.65
C TRP A 209 -15.36 31.69 16.54
N THR A 210 -14.52 32.22 17.43
CA THR A 210 -13.06 31.96 17.38
C THR A 210 -12.75 30.51 17.74
N SER A 211 -13.38 30.00 18.80
CA SER A 211 -13.30 28.60 19.22
C SER A 211 -13.82 27.67 18.12
N TYR A 212 -14.96 28.01 17.51
CA TYR A 212 -15.56 27.26 16.41
C TYR A 212 -14.58 27.06 15.23
N PHE A 213 -13.96 28.14 14.73
CA PHE A 213 -13.01 28.04 13.61
C PHE A 213 -11.73 27.27 13.96
N ILE A 214 -11.22 27.40 15.19
CA ILE A 214 -10.06 26.64 15.67
C ILE A 214 -10.38 25.14 15.65
N VAL A 215 -11.54 24.77 16.20
CA VAL A 215 -11.97 23.38 16.32
C VAL A 215 -12.21 22.75 14.95
N ILE A 216 -12.83 23.48 14.01
CA ILE A 216 -12.98 23.03 12.63
C ILE A 216 -11.62 22.86 11.94
N TYR A 217 -10.69 23.79 12.13
CA TYR A 217 -9.35 23.67 11.57
C TYR A 217 -8.63 22.41 12.09
N MET A 218 -8.78 22.10 13.39
CA MET A 218 -8.24 20.87 13.98
C MET A 218 -8.88 19.62 13.36
N GLN A 219 -10.21 19.59 13.16
CA GLN A 219 -10.90 18.48 12.51
C GLN A 219 -10.44 18.27 11.07
N ILE A 220 -10.35 19.34 10.26
CA ILE A 220 -9.86 19.25 8.87
C ILE A 220 -8.43 18.72 8.84
N THR A 221 -7.58 19.21 9.73
CA THR A 221 -6.18 18.78 9.82
C THR A 221 -6.10 17.31 10.20
N PHE A 222 -6.91 16.85 11.16
CA PHE A 222 -7.03 15.43 11.52
C PHE A 222 -7.39 14.56 10.30
N PHE A 223 -8.48 14.87 9.59
CA PHE A 223 -8.89 14.07 8.42
C PHE A 223 -7.87 14.09 7.29
N ARG A 224 -7.16 15.20 7.10
CA ARG A 224 -6.05 15.29 6.12
C ARG A 224 -4.91 14.37 6.51
N ILE A 225 -4.49 14.36 7.77
CA ILE A 225 -3.41 13.47 8.27
C ILE A 225 -3.81 12.01 8.10
N VAL A 226 -5.03 11.64 8.49
CA VAL A 226 -5.58 10.28 8.29
C VAL A 226 -5.50 9.88 6.82
N THR A 227 -6.05 10.72 5.94
CA THR A 227 -6.11 10.43 4.50
C THR A 227 -4.73 10.26 3.87
N VAL A 228 -3.80 11.17 4.18
CA VAL A 228 -2.44 11.12 3.65
C VAL A 228 -1.68 9.91 4.18
N SER A 229 -1.82 9.60 5.47
CA SER A 229 -1.15 8.45 6.09
C SER A 229 -1.63 7.13 5.50
N TRP A 230 -2.95 6.98 5.33
CA TRP A 230 -3.54 5.81 4.69
C TRP A 230 -3.07 5.71 3.25
N ALA A 231 -3.22 6.76 2.45
CA ALA A 231 -2.77 6.77 1.06
C ALA A 231 -1.29 6.39 0.93
N PHE A 232 -0.43 6.90 1.81
CA PHE A 232 0.99 6.55 1.83
C PHE A 232 1.22 5.06 2.14
N GLY A 233 0.59 4.52 3.18
CA GLY A 233 0.72 3.11 3.55
C GLY A 233 0.30 2.17 2.43
N ILE A 234 -0.84 2.47 1.80
CA ILE A 234 -1.44 1.67 0.71
C ILE A 234 -0.59 1.74 -0.54
N PHE A 235 -0.17 2.96 -0.92
CA PHE A 235 0.68 3.18 -2.07
C PHE A 235 1.96 2.36 -1.93
N TYR A 236 2.61 2.46 -0.78
CA TYR A 236 3.83 1.73 -0.48
C TYR A 236 3.68 0.21 -0.58
N THR A 237 2.62 -0.36 0.00
CA THR A 237 2.37 -1.81 -0.09
C THR A 237 2.02 -2.24 -1.51
N SER A 238 1.23 -1.43 -2.22
CA SER A 238 0.78 -1.72 -3.59
C SER A 238 1.93 -1.69 -4.59
N ILE A 239 2.88 -0.74 -4.46
CA ILE A 239 4.09 -0.69 -5.30
C ILE A 239 4.84 -2.01 -5.25
N PHE A 240 5.10 -2.49 -4.02
CA PHE A 240 5.87 -3.71 -3.83
C PHE A 240 5.12 -4.93 -4.38
N GLN A 241 3.83 -5.05 -4.08
CA GLN A 241 2.99 -6.15 -4.56
C GLN A 241 2.90 -6.19 -6.08
N LEU A 242 2.72 -5.03 -6.74
CA LEU A 242 2.70 -4.93 -8.20
C LEU A 242 4.05 -5.31 -8.82
N THR A 243 5.15 -4.84 -8.23
CA THR A 243 6.50 -5.16 -8.71
C THR A 243 6.78 -6.66 -8.57
N LEU A 244 6.41 -7.26 -7.44
CA LEU A 244 6.52 -8.70 -7.22
C LEU A 244 5.70 -9.49 -8.26
N LEU A 245 4.47 -9.06 -8.51
CA LEU A 245 3.59 -9.69 -9.48
C LEU A 245 4.14 -9.59 -10.90
N ASP A 246 4.69 -8.44 -11.28
CA ASP A 246 5.34 -8.24 -12.58
C ASP A 246 6.53 -9.18 -12.76
N GLU A 247 7.37 -9.33 -11.73
CA GLU A 247 8.54 -10.23 -11.77
C GLU A 247 8.13 -11.70 -11.88
N MET A 248 7.06 -12.11 -11.18
CA MET A 248 6.50 -13.46 -11.33
C MET A 248 5.92 -13.71 -12.72
N ARG A 249 5.22 -12.72 -13.29
CA ARG A 249 4.67 -12.80 -14.66
C ARG A 249 5.77 -12.86 -15.71
N LEU A 250 6.84 -12.09 -15.53
CA LEU A 250 8.01 -12.14 -16.40
C LEU A 250 8.69 -13.52 -16.34
N LEU A 251 8.86 -14.07 -15.14
CA LEU A 251 9.39 -15.42 -14.96
C LEU A 251 8.51 -16.48 -15.64
N ARG A 252 7.19 -16.39 -15.48
CA ARG A 252 6.23 -17.28 -16.16
C ARG A 252 6.38 -17.19 -17.67
N LYS A 253 6.41 -15.97 -18.22
CA LYS A 253 6.57 -15.73 -19.66
C LYS A 253 7.89 -16.30 -20.18
N SER A 254 8.96 -16.14 -19.42
CA SER A 254 10.28 -16.69 -19.71
C SER A 254 10.32 -18.23 -19.75
N LEU A 255 9.49 -18.89 -18.93
CA LEU A 255 9.32 -20.35 -18.97
C LEU A 255 8.51 -20.82 -20.19
N GLN A 256 7.43 -20.10 -20.54
CA GLN A 256 6.66 -20.38 -21.76
C GLN A 256 7.53 -20.30 -23.03
N GLU A 257 8.53 -19.42 -23.03
CA GLU A 257 9.43 -19.20 -24.16
C GLU A 257 10.77 -19.97 -24.05
N ILE A 258 10.88 -20.92 -23.12
CA ILE A 258 12.15 -21.60 -22.84
C ILE A 258 12.72 -22.34 -24.04
N ASP A 259 11.89 -23.00 -24.86
CA ASP A 259 12.35 -23.69 -26.07
C ASP A 259 12.83 -22.71 -27.15
N THR A 260 12.16 -21.55 -27.28
CA THR A 260 12.58 -20.48 -28.19
C THR A 260 13.93 -19.92 -27.76
N ARG A 261 14.10 -19.65 -26.45
CA ARG A 261 15.35 -19.16 -25.86
C ARG A 261 16.48 -20.16 -26.01
N ALA A 262 16.23 -21.45 -25.73
CA ALA A 262 17.22 -22.51 -25.90
C ALA A 262 17.65 -22.66 -27.37
N THR A 263 16.71 -22.52 -28.32
CA THR A 263 16.99 -22.55 -29.77
C THR A 263 17.84 -21.36 -30.22
N GLN A 264 17.56 -20.16 -29.72
CA GLN A 264 18.37 -18.97 -29.97
C GLN A 264 19.78 -19.13 -29.42
N LEU A 265 19.91 -19.58 -28.16
CA LEU A 265 21.21 -19.81 -27.53
C LEU A 265 22.04 -20.87 -28.26
N PHE A 266 21.39 -21.96 -28.73
CA PHE A 266 22.04 -22.98 -29.54
C PHE A 266 22.55 -22.41 -30.87
N THR A 267 21.72 -21.62 -31.56
CA THR A 267 22.07 -21.01 -32.85
C THR A 267 23.24 -20.05 -32.70
N LEU A 268 23.26 -19.24 -31.63
CA LEU A 268 24.35 -18.32 -31.33
C LEU A 268 25.67 -19.05 -31.00
N LYS A 269 25.60 -20.12 -30.20
CA LYS A 269 26.79 -20.83 -29.71
C LYS A 269 27.41 -21.76 -30.73
N TYR A 270 26.59 -22.42 -31.55
CA TYR A 270 27.04 -23.48 -32.47
C TYR A 270 26.92 -23.11 -33.95
N GLN A 271 26.24 -22.00 -34.30
CA GLN A 271 26.06 -21.51 -35.68
C GLN A 271 25.53 -22.57 -36.66
N ARG A 272 24.75 -23.55 -36.17
CA ARG A 272 24.21 -24.67 -36.96
C ARG A 272 22.69 -24.57 -37.10
N GLN A 273 22.22 -24.78 -38.32
CA GLN A 273 20.81 -25.03 -38.63
C GLN A 273 20.68 -26.27 -39.53
N PRO A 274 19.62 -27.09 -39.42
CA PRO A 274 18.50 -26.99 -38.47
C PRO A 274 18.87 -27.43 -37.04
N VAL A 275 18.15 -26.92 -36.04
CA VAL A 275 18.38 -27.26 -34.63
C VAL A 275 17.81 -28.63 -34.30
N ASN A 276 18.67 -29.58 -33.94
CA ASN A 276 18.25 -30.90 -33.46
C ASN A 276 18.05 -30.88 -31.94
N ARG A 277 16.79 -30.84 -31.50
CA ARG A 277 16.39 -30.75 -30.09
C ARG A 277 16.77 -31.97 -29.23
N LYS A 278 17.17 -33.09 -29.84
CA LYS A 278 17.59 -34.31 -29.13
C LYS A 278 19.09 -34.39 -28.86
N THR A 279 19.84 -33.38 -29.30
CA THR A 279 21.29 -33.33 -29.10
C THR A 279 21.63 -32.93 -27.66
N LYS A 280 22.74 -33.46 -27.14
CA LYS A 280 23.21 -33.13 -25.80
C LYS A 280 23.53 -31.64 -25.68
N GLU A 281 24.04 -31.06 -26.75
CA GLU A 281 24.36 -29.64 -26.88
C GLU A 281 23.11 -28.76 -26.77
N TYR A 282 21.97 -29.19 -27.32
CA TYR A 282 20.69 -28.48 -27.13
C TYR A 282 20.22 -28.57 -25.68
N ASP A 283 20.30 -29.75 -25.07
CA ASP A 283 19.93 -29.94 -23.67
C ASP A 283 20.81 -29.12 -22.70
N ASP A 284 22.09 -28.92 -23.03
CA ASP A 284 22.97 -28.03 -22.27
C ASP A 284 22.52 -26.56 -22.39
N CYS A 285 22.15 -26.09 -23.58
CA CYS A 285 21.57 -24.75 -23.78
C CYS A 285 20.24 -24.59 -23.04
N TYR A 286 19.37 -25.59 -23.11
CA TYR A 286 18.09 -25.63 -22.40
C TYR A 286 18.30 -25.54 -20.88
N TYR A 287 19.28 -26.29 -20.36
CA TYR A 287 19.62 -26.26 -18.94
C TYR A 287 20.11 -24.87 -18.49
N GLU A 288 20.91 -24.18 -19.29
CA GLU A 288 21.34 -22.81 -18.95
C GLU A 288 20.15 -21.84 -18.90
N CYS A 289 19.25 -21.87 -19.89
CA CYS A 289 18.03 -21.04 -19.86
C CYS A 289 17.14 -21.36 -18.65
N LEU A 290 16.99 -22.65 -18.32
CA LEU A 290 16.27 -23.08 -17.14
C LEU A 290 16.93 -22.55 -15.86
N LYS A 291 18.25 -22.70 -15.74
CA LYS A 291 19.03 -22.25 -14.58
C LYS A 291 18.82 -20.75 -14.29
N GLU A 292 18.75 -19.91 -15.31
CA GLU A 292 18.42 -18.49 -15.14
C GLU A 292 17.05 -18.30 -14.47
N ASN A 293 16.02 -19.01 -14.95
CA ASN A 293 14.67 -18.96 -14.38
C ASN A 293 14.65 -19.46 -12.93
N ILE A 294 15.44 -20.49 -12.60
CA ILE A 294 15.58 -21.01 -11.23
C ILE A 294 16.20 -19.96 -10.30
N ILE A 295 17.28 -19.32 -10.75
CA ILE A 295 17.96 -18.26 -9.99
C ILE A 295 16.99 -17.08 -9.75
N HIS A 296 16.24 -16.66 -10.78
CA HIS A 296 15.25 -15.60 -10.65
C HIS A 296 14.13 -15.97 -9.66
N HIS A 297 13.61 -17.20 -9.71
CA HIS A 297 12.59 -17.64 -8.75
C HIS A 297 13.12 -17.65 -7.31
N GLN A 298 14.33 -18.17 -7.08
CA GLN A 298 14.96 -18.16 -5.76
C GLN A 298 15.14 -16.73 -5.24
N PHE A 299 15.52 -15.82 -6.12
CA PHE A 299 15.67 -14.41 -5.80
C PHE A 299 14.33 -13.77 -5.40
N ILE A 300 13.29 -13.95 -6.21
CA ILE A 300 11.91 -13.50 -5.90
C ILE A 300 11.49 -14.01 -4.53
N ARG A 301 11.69 -15.31 -4.26
CA ARG A 301 11.25 -15.94 -3.00
C ARG A 301 12.02 -15.41 -1.78
N LYS A 302 13.32 -15.15 -1.92
CA LYS A 302 14.13 -14.54 -0.86
C LYS A 302 13.62 -13.14 -0.51
N ILE A 303 13.41 -12.30 -1.52
CA ILE A 303 12.93 -10.92 -1.35
C ILE A 303 11.51 -10.89 -0.80
N TYR A 304 10.63 -11.75 -1.31
CA TYR A 304 9.28 -11.92 -0.79
C TYR A 304 9.27 -12.32 0.69
N GLY A 305 10.14 -13.25 1.11
CA GLY A 305 10.25 -13.66 2.52
C GLY A 305 10.64 -12.50 3.44
N GLU A 306 11.57 -11.65 3.02
CA GLU A 306 11.98 -10.46 3.79
C GLU A 306 10.89 -9.39 3.82
N TYR A 307 10.21 -9.16 2.70
CA TYR A 307 9.05 -8.28 2.64
C TYR A 307 7.92 -8.73 3.57
N GLN A 308 7.58 -10.02 3.54
CA GLN A 308 6.52 -10.60 4.33
C GLN A 308 6.77 -10.46 5.84
N LYS A 309 8.03 -10.60 6.29
CA LYS A 309 8.42 -10.35 7.69
C LYS A 309 8.23 -8.89 8.12
N ARG A 310 8.50 -7.94 7.21
CA ARG A 310 8.43 -6.50 7.50
C ARG A 310 7.02 -5.95 7.42
N VAL A 311 6.22 -6.46 6.49
CA VAL A 311 4.94 -5.85 6.10
C VAL A 311 3.74 -6.65 6.59
N GLY A 312 3.87 -7.93 6.94
CA GLY A 312 2.75 -8.78 7.32
C GLY A 312 1.90 -8.21 8.47
N TRP A 313 2.51 -7.88 9.61
CA TRP A 313 1.79 -7.26 10.73
C TRP A 313 1.30 -5.83 10.42
N THR A 314 2.05 -5.12 9.59
CA THR A 314 1.73 -3.75 9.15
C THR A 314 0.46 -3.69 8.32
N ILE A 315 0.17 -4.72 7.51
CA ILE A 315 -1.08 -4.82 6.75
C ILE A 315 -2.21 -5.42 7.61
N ALA A 316 -1.90 -6.38 8.48
CA ALA A 316 -2.90 -7.09 9.28
C ALA A 316 -3.69 -6.19 10.24
N ILE A 317 -2.97 -5.32 10.98
CA ILE A 317 -3.59 -4.48 12.01
C ILE A 317 -4.59 -3.48 11.40
N PRO A 318 -4.23 -2.70 10.36
CA PRO A 318 -5.19 -1.83 9.68
C PRO A 318 -6.39 -2.59 9.12
N ILE A 319 -6.21 -3.71 8.41
CA ILE A 319 -7.34 -4.44 7.83
C ILE A 319 -8.30 -4.97 8.90
N TYR A 320 -7.77 -5.47 10.02
CA TYR A 320 -8.62 -5.89 11.13
C TYR A 320 -9.41 -4.74 11.73
N LEU A 321 -8.75 -3.63 12.05
CA LEU A 321 -9.41 -2.44 12.59
C LEU A 321 -10.39 -1.82 11.58
N SER A 322 -10.07 -1.83 10.29
CA SER A 322 -10.97 -1.42 9.21
C SER A 322 -12.23 -2.28 9.15
N SER A 323 -12.15 -3.58 9.43
CA SER A 323 -13.35 -4.44 9.50
C SER A 323 -14.29 -4.04 10.64
N VAL A 324 -13.73 -3.66 11.80
CA VAL A 324 -14.51 -3.14 12.94
C VAL A 324 -15.11 -1.78 12.61
N VAL A 325 -14.33 -0.89 11.98
CA VAL A 325 -14.79 0.42 11.48
C VAL A 325 -15.94 0.25 10.50
N LEU A 326 -15.86 -0.70 9.56
CA LEU A 326 -16.92 -0.97 8.59
C LEU A 326 -18.20 -1.45 9.28
N ALA A 327 -18.10 -2.35 10.26
CA ALA A 327 -19.25 -2.87 11.01
C ALA A 327 -19.93 -1.79 11.89
N LEU A 328 -19.14 -0.92 12.52
CA LEU A 328 -19.67 0.21 13.29
C LEU A 328 -20.29 1.28 12.38
N SER A 329 -19.67 1.54 11.22
CA SER A 329 -20.22 2.49 10.23
C SER A 329 -21.56 2.00 9.67
N SER A 330 -21.71 0.71 9.41
CA SER A 330 -22.95 0.14 8.87
C SER A 330 -24.08 0.15 9.88
N SER A 331 -23.81 -0.23 11.14
CA SER A 331 -24.81 -0.17 12.21
C SER A 331 -25.28 1.27 12.45
N TYR A 332 -24.35 2.24 12.44
CA TYR A 332 -24.68 3.66 12.54
C TYR A 332 -25.63 4.13 11.43
N ILE A 333 -25.37 3.79 10.16
CA ILE A 333 -26.24 4.16 9.03
C ILE A 333 -27.68 3.64 9.19
N MET A 334 -27.85 2.46 9.80
CA MET A 334 -29.16 1.83 9.98
C MET A 334 -29.95 2.39 11.16
N LEU A 335 -29.27 2.63 12.27
CA LEU A 335 -29.88 3.13 13.51
C LEU A 335 -30.24 4.61 13.40
N ASP A 336 -29.56 5.32 12.51
CA ASP A 336 -29.63 6.77 12.44
C ASP A 336 -30.69 7.29 11.44
N ASN A 337 -31.59 8.13 11.96
CA ASN A 337 -32.66 8.75 11.18
C ASN A 337 -32.27 10.15 10.63
N ARG A 338 -31.06 10.28 10.07
CA ARG A 338 -30.61 11.53 9.43
C ARG A 338 -31.10 11.70 7.99
N ASN A 339 -31.02 12.95 7.54
CA ASN A 339 -31.23 13.37 6.16
C ASN A 339 -30.47 12.47 5.17
N ALA A 340 -31.10 12.16 4.03
CA ALA A 340 -30.56 11.29 2.99
C ALA A 340 -29.15 11.70 2.52
N LEU A 341 -28.83 12.99 2.55
CA LEU A 341 -27.52 13.53 2.18
C LEU A 341 -26.41 13.17 3.18
N LYS A 342 -26.68 13.21 4.49
CA LYS A 342 -25.69 12.78 5.51
C LYS A 342 -25.45 11.28 5.40
N ARG A 343 -26.53 10.50 5.22
CA ARG A 343 -26.47 9.06 4.98
C ARG A 343 -25.66 8.70 3.72
N SER A 344 -25.81 9.44 2.62
CA SER A 344 -25.06 9.16 1.39
C SER A 344 -23.55 9.40 1.54
N MET A 345 -23.14 10.36 2.36
CA MET A 345 -21.74 10.62 2.67
C MET A 345 -21.10 9.46 3.45
N ASP A 346 -21.82 8.90 4.42
CA ASP A 346 -21.36 7.73 5.18
C ASP A 346 -21.24 6.49 4.28
N VAL A 347 -22.19 6.30 3.35
CA VAL A 347 -22.11 5.22 2.34
C VAL A 347 -20.89 5.39 1.43
N LEU A 348 -20.61 6.62 0.95
CA LEU A 348 -19.43 6.89 0.12
C LEU A 348 -18.12 6.56 0.86
N ARG A 349 -18.04 6.88 2.15
CA ARG A 349 -16.90 6.51 2.99
C ARG A 349 -16.73 5.00 3.08
N ILE A 350 -17.80 4.25 3.37
CA ILE A 350 -17.78 2.78 3.45
C ILE A 350 -17.31 2.16 2.13
N ILE A 351 -17.77 2.69 0.99
CA ILE A 351 -17.32 2.24 -0.34
C ILE A 351 -15.81 2.45 -0.49
N GLY A 352 -15.28 3.60 -0.07
CA GLY A 352 -13.84 3.89 -0.09
C GLY A 352 -13.03 2.89 0.75
N ASP A 353 -13.43 2.66 2.00
CA ASP A 353 -12.78 1.72 2.92
C ASP A 353 -12.86 0.25 2.40
N SER A 354 -13.96 -0.10 1.75
CA SER A 354 -14.17 -1.42 1.15
C SER A 354 -13.31 -1.65 -0.10
N LEU A 355 -13.23 -0.66 -0.99
CA LEU A 355 -12.37 -0.70 -2.18
C LEU A 355 -10.91 -0.89 -1.78
N LEU A 356 -10.49 -0.25 -0.69
CA LEU A 356 -9.15 -0.41 -0.18
C LEU A 356 -8.87 -1.85 0.27
N THR A 357 -9.77 -2.41 1.09
CA THR A 357 -9.65 -3.79 1.56
C THR A 357 -9.63 -4.77 0.39
N PHE A 358 -10.47 -4.52 -0.63
CA PHE A 358 -10.49 -5.27 -1.88
C PHE A 358 -9.14 -5.24 -2.60
N LEU A 359 -8.52 -4.08 -2.79
CA LEU A 359 -7.24 -3.97 -3.51
C LEU A 359 -6.14 -4.82 -2.87
N THR A 360 -6.06 -4.81 -1.54
CA THR A 360 -5.04 -5.57 -0.80
C THR A 360 -5.31 -7.08 -0.87
N CYS A 361 -6.56 -7.51 -0.69
CA CYS A 361 -6.94 -8.92 -0.80
C CYS A 361 -6.79 -9.43 -2.24
N HIS A 362 -7.09 -8.60 -3.24
CA HIS A 362 -6.93 -8.92 -4.65
C HIS A 362 -5.46 -9.09 -5.01
N ALA A 363 -4.57 -8.20 -4.53
CA ALA A 363 -3.14 -8.37 -4.74
C ALA A 363 -2.60 -9.67 -4.12
N GLY A 364 -3.05 -10.01 -2.90
CA GLY A 364 -2.71 -11.27 -2.24
C GLY A 364 -3.15 -12.51 -3.03
N GLU A 365 -4.37 -12.49 -3.57
CA GLU A 365 -4.90 -13.55 -4.45
C GLU A 365 -4.06 -13.69 -5.73
N MET A 366 -3.74 -12.58 -6.38
CA MET A 366 -2.97 -12.59 -7.63
C MET A 366 -1.56 -13.14 -7.44
N ILE A 367 -0.91 -12.87 -6.31
CA ILE A 367 0.41 -13.46 -5.99
C ILE A 367 0.30 -14.99 -5.85
N ALA A 368 -0.76 -15.47 -5.18
CA ALA A 368 -1.01 -16.91 -5.04
C ALA A 368 -1.28 -17.57 -6.39
N TYR A 369 -2.13 -16.95 -7.20
CA TYR A 369 -2.46 -17.40 -8.55
C TYR A 369 -1.23 -17.49 -9.45
N GLU A 370 -0.39 -16.46 -9.50
CA GLU A 370 0.82 -16.48 -10.33
C GLU A 370 1.83 -17.54 -9.85
N ASN A 371 1.85 -17.90 -8.56
CA ASN A 371 2.68 -19.00 -8.06
C ASN A 371 2.18 -20.37 -8.56
N ASP A 372 0.86 -20.59 -8.55
CA ASP A 372 0.26 -21.81 -9.06
C ASP A 372 0.43 -21.93 -10.58
N GLU A 373 0.28 -20.82 -11.31
CA GLU A 373 0.51 -20.78 -12.76
C GLU A 373 1.97 -21.03 -13.11
N LEU A 374 2.92 -20.48 -12.34
CA LEU A 374 4.35 -20.77 -12.51
C LEU A 374 4.64 -22.27 -12.40
N ARG A 375 3.98 -22.96 -11.46
CA ARG A 375 4.08 -24.42 -11.31
C ARG A 375 3.50 -25.14 -12.52
N ASN A 376 2.34 -24.71 -13.02
CA ASN A 376 1.70 -25.29 -14.19
C ASN A 376 2.61 -25.16 -15.42
N GLU A 377 3.21 -23.99 -15.65
CA GLU A 377 4.14 -23.77 -16.76
C GLU A 377 5.40 -24.62 -16.65
N LEU A 378 5.97 -24.77 -15.45
CA LEU A 378 7.10 -25.68 -15.22
C LEU A 378 6.74 -27.13 -15.59
N TYR A 379 5.54 -27.59 -15.24
CA TYR A 379 5.08 -28.94 -15.55
C TYR A 379 4.82 -29.14 -17.05
N ASN A 380 4.31 -28.11 -17.73
CA ASN A 380 3.98 -28.13 -19.17
C ASN A 380 5.21 -28.04 -20.09
N THR A 381 6.40 -27.78 -19.55
CA THR A 381 7.63 -27.88 -20.34
C THR A 381 7.84 -29.29 -20.91
N GLU A 382 8.57 -29.42 -22.02
CA GLU A 382 8.89 -30.72 -22.64
C GLU A 382 9.91 -31.57 -21.83
N TRP A 383 9.87 -31.55 -20.49
CA TRP A 383 10.89 -32.11 -19.60
C TRP A 383 11.05 -33.64 -19.71
N TYR A 384 10.00 -34.36 -20.13
CA TYR A 384 9.99 -35.83 -20.24
C TYR A 384 10.96 -36.36 -21.30
N ASP A 385 11.26 -35.57 -22.34
CA ASP A 385 12.18 -35.95 -23.42
C ASP A 385 13.60 -35.36 -23.25
N ARG A 386 13.88 -34.70 -22.11
CA ARG A 386 15.17 -34.04 -21.83
C ARG A 386 16.13 -34.92 -21.02
N SER A 387 17.39 -34.50 -20.96
CA SER A 387 18.44 -35.10 -20.14
C SER A 387 18.07 -35.22 -18.66
N LYS A 388 18.70 -36.19 -17.97
CA LYS A 388 18.51 -36.42 -16.52
C LYS A 388 18.77 -35.15 -15.69
N LYS A 389 19.72 -34.32 -16.12
CA LYS A 389 20.09 -33.07 -15.44
C LYS A 389 18.95 -32.05 -15.47
N VAL A 390 18.31 -31.86 -16.63
CA VAL A 390 17.13 -30.98 -16.79
C VAL A 390 15.95 -31.51 -15.98
N LYS A 391 15.67 -32.81 -16.07
CA LYS A 391 14.59 -33.47 -15.31
C LYS A 391 14.74 -33.26 -13.80
N GLN A 392 15.95 -33.42 -13.27
CA GLN A 392 16.23 -33.19 -11.86
C GLN A 392 16.00 -31.73 -11.45
N ALA A 393 16.47 -30.76 -12.25
CA ALA A 393 16.29 -29.35 -11.98
C ALA A 393 14.80 -28.95 -11.96
N ILE A 394 14.02 -29.41 -12.94
CA ILE A 394 12.58 -29.16 -13.01
C ILE A 394 11.85 -29.80 -11.83
N SER A 395 12.20 -31.04 -11.46
CA SER A 395 11.61 -31.72 -10.31
C SER A 395 11.86 -30.96 -8.99
N ILE A 396 13.08 -30.45 -8.79
CA ILE A 396 13.41 -29.60 -7.63
C ILE A 396 12.56 -28.32 -7.64
N CYS A 397 12.46 -27.65 -8.80
CA CYS A 397 11.69 -26.42 -8.92
C CYS A 397 10.20 -26.62 -8.70
N LEU A 398 9.62 -27.71 -9.23
CA LEU A 398 8.24 -28.08 -8.95
C LEU A 398 8.01 -28.29 -7.45
N HIS A 399 8.93 -28.95 -6.76
CA HIS A 399 8.82 -29.14 -5.30
C HIS A 399 8.91 -27.81 -4.54
N ILE A 400 9.72 -26.87 -5.01
CA ILE A 400 9.85 -25.53 -4.41
C ILE A 400 8.56 -24.71 -4.63
N THR A 401 7.96 -24.75 -5.82
CA THR A 401 6.73 -24.00 -6.15
C THR A 401 5.48 -24.57 -5.48
N TYR A 402 5.53 -25.82 -4.99
CA TYR A 402 4.49 -26.38 -4.11
C TYR A 402 4.33 -25.61 -2.80
N MET A 403 5.38 -24.89 -2.35
CA MET A 403 5.28 -24.02 -1.17
C MET A 403 4.62 -22.71 -1.59
N PRO A 404 3.35 -22.47 -1.22
CA PRO A 404 2.58 -21.38 -1.79
C PRO A 404 3.11 -20.01 -1.32
N MET A 405 3.34 -19.10 -2.27
CA MET A 405 3.58 -17.69 -1.97
C MET A 405 2.22 -17.01 -1.79
N ARG A 406 1.86 -16.70 -0.55
CA ARG A 406 0.57 -16.09 -0.18
C ARG A 406 0.81 -14.95 0.77
N LEU A 407 0.24 -13.78 0.55
CA LEU A 407 0.42 -12.66 1.46
C LEU A 407 -0.19 -12.99 2.84
N TYR A 408 0.64 -13.02 3.88
CA TYR A 408 0.21 -13.31 5.25
C TYR A 408 0.09 -12.03 6.09
N GLY A 409 -0.81 -12.04 7.07
CA GLY A 409 -0.96 -11.00 8.07
C GLY A 409 -1.14 -11.63 9.45
N GLY A 410 -0.05 -11.86 10.17
CA GLY A 410 -0.08 -12.72 11.36
C GLY A 410 -0.49 -14.15 10.97
N TYR A 411 -1.69 -14.57 11.38
CA TYR A 411 -2.27 -15.88 11.04
C TYR A 411 -3.22 -15.84 9.83
N MET A 412 -3.56 -14.65 9.33
CA MET A 412 -4.51 -14.48 8.24
C MET A 412 -3.81 -14.54 6.88
N VAL A 413 -4.51 -15.06 5.88
CA VAL A 413 -4.11 -15.01 4.48
C VAL A 413 -4.94 -13.95 3.79
N PHE A 414 -4.31 -13.00 3.11
CA PHE A 414 -5.02 -12.02 2.30
C PHE A 414 -5.42 -12.65 0.97
N ASN A 415 -6.69 -13.02 0.87
CA ASN A 415 -7.31 -13.66 -0.29
C ASN A 415 -8.75 -13.16 -0.45
N HIS A 416 -9.44 -13.56 -1.51
CA HIS A 416 -10.85 -13.18 -1.72
C HIS A 416 -11.80 -13.74 -0.66
N GLU A 417 -11.43 -14.83 0.02
CA GLU A 417 -12.19 -15.42 1.12
C GLU A 417 -12.20 -14.52 2.37
N LEU A 418 -11.05 -13.94 2.72
CA LEU A 418 -10.95 -12.95 3.80
C LEU A 418 -11.81 -11.73 3.48
N LEU A 419 -11.77 -11.23 2.24
CA LEU A 419 -12.63 -10.15 1.79
C LEU A 419 -14.11 -10.51 1.96
N SER A 420 -14.51 -11.70 1.49
CA SER A 420 -15.88 -12.19 1.64
C SER A 420 -16.30 -12.26 3.11
N THR A 421 -15.40 -12.70 3.99
CA THR A 421 -15.64 -12.75 5.43
C THR A 421 -15.87 -11.34 6.01
N VAL A 422 -15.01 -10.38 5.68
CA VAL A 422 -15.17 -8.98 6.11
C VAL A 422 -16.48 -8.38 5.58
N SER A 423 -16.83 -8.64 4.31
CA SER A 423 -18.10 -8.19 3.73
C SER A 423 -19.32 -8.92 4.32
N SER A 424 -19.16 -10.17 4.78
CA SER A 424 -20.25 -10.92 5.42
C SER A 424 -20.55 -10.40 6.83
N VAL A 425 -19.52 -9.98 7.57
CA VAL A 425 -19.68 -9.29 8.86
C VAL A 425 -20.46 -7.99 8.66
N TRP A 426 -20.20 -7.27 7.57
CA TRP A 426 -21.01 -6.12 7.17
C TRP A 426 -22.47 -6.51 6.92
N HIS A 427 -22.74 -7.55 6.13
CA HIS A 427 -24.12 -8.03 5.90
C HIS A 427 -24.85 -8.49 7.17
N LEU A 428 -24.13 -9.09 8.12
CA LEU A 428 -24.66 -9.50 9.42
C LEU A 428 -24.95 -8.30 10.32
N ALA A 429 -24.11 -7.27 10.31
CA ALA A 429 -24.36 -6.01 11.02
C ALA A 429 -25.52 -5.20 10.40
N VAL A 430 -25.94 -5.54 9.18
CA VAL A 430 -27.05 -4.91 8.44
C VAL A 430 -28.39 -5.64 8.66
N LYS A 431 -28.39 -6.82 9.28
CA LYS A 431 -29.60 -7.54 9.67
C LYS A 431 -29.86 -7.37 11.16
#